data_AF-A0A961TES2-F1
#
_entry.id   AF-A0A961TES2-F1
#
_cell.length_a   1.000
_cell.length_b   1.000
_cell.length_c   1.000
_cell.angle_alpha   90.00
_cell.angle_beta   90.00
_cell.angle_gamma   90.00
#
_symmetry.space_group_name_H-M   'P 1'
#
loop_
_entity.id
_entity.type
_entity.pdbx_description
1 polymer ?
#
loop_
_entity_poly.entity_id
_entity_poly.type
_entity_poly.pdbx_seq_one_letter_code
_entity_poly.pdbx_strand_id
1 'polypeptide(L)'
;GQDDREGWARLMKKLGVKGVHIAERDTQRTKSPKPMGVFWNTWSVEGFLSEGMQPAELGWGTHEKWKPKNARKHKKGSKAAIYLDQPGANTRVRTWCPTPGAQYGFLVTHNESISIADYFTVRDGKGKATYRPTCHYAYHPANDAVLSLHEFFGAEGRQQEKLHVLDENELVDGIDELGVLLYGHKKNAYWYGSQLSLEETRKLAPYQNATGLQVTSAVLAGMVWALENPKAGIVETDEMDYRRCLEVQRPYLGPVKGYYTDWTPLDRRPGLFPEDIDTRDPWQFRNILVR
;
A
#
# COMPACT_ATOMS: atom_id res chain seq x y z
N GLY A 1 -14.66 -18.45 -14.84
CA GLY A 1 -15.77 -18.46 -13.87
C GLY A 1 -15.68 -17.22 -12.98
N GLN A 2 -16.17 -17.26 -11.74
CA GLN A 2 -15.75 -16.29 -10.70
C GLN A 2 -14.47 -16.76 -9.98
N ASP A 3 -13.97 -17.94 -10.35
CA ASP A 3 -12.86 -18.63 -9.68
C ASP A 3 -11.55 -18.58 -10.50
N ASP A 4 -11.47 -17.72 -11.51
CA ASP A 4 -10.27 -17.47 -12.31
C ASP A 4 -9.95 -15.97 -12.40
N ARG A 5 -8.72 -15.65 -12.80
CA ARG A 5 -8.21 -14.27 -12.95
C ARG A 5 -9.17 -13.38 -13.74
N GLU A 6 -9.71 -13.89 -14.85
CA GLU A 6 -10.64 -13.10 -15.67
C GLU A 6 -11.97 -12.85 -14.95
N GLY A 7 -12.47 -13.81 -14.17
CA GLY A 7 -13.62 -13.68 -13.30
C GLY A 7 -13.47 -12.54 -12.31
N TRP A 8 -12.33 -12.54 -11.61
CA TRP A 8 -11.93 -11.49 -10.68
C TRP A 8 -11.82 -10.11 -11.34
N ALA A 9 -11.16 -10.01 -12.49
CA ALA A 9 -11.07 -8.76 -13.25
C ALA A 9 -12.45 -8.24 -13.70
N ARG A 10 -13.33 -9.13 -14.18
CA ARG A 10 -14.72 -8.79 -14.56
C ARG A 10 -15.55 -8.35 -13.36
N LEU A 11 -15.34 -8.95 -12.18
CA LEU A 11 -16.01 -8.56 -10.95
C LEU A 11 -15.62 -7.13 -10.55
N MET A 12 -14.32 -6.82 -10.52
CA MET A 12 -13.82 -5.48 -10.22
C MET A 12 -14.39 -4.43 -11.19
N LYS A 13 -14.39 -4.74 -12.49
CA LYS A 13 -15.03 -3.91 -13.53
C LYS A 13 -16.52 -3.70 -13.27
N LYS A 14 -17.26 -4.77 -12.95
CA LYS A 14 -18.72 -4.73 -12.72
C LYS A 14 -19.08 -3.91 -11.48
N LEU A 15 -18.26 -4.00 -10.42
CA LEU A 15 -18.43 -3.21 -9.20
C LEU A 15 -18.07 -1.73 -9.40
N GLY A 16 -17.36 -1.40 -10.48
CA GLY A 16 -16.93 -0.04 -10.79
C GLY A 16 -15.79 0.43 -9.91
N VAL A 17 -14.92 -0.47 -9.44
CA VAL A 17 -13.73 -0.10 -8.68
C VAL A 17 -12.79 0.66 -9.62
N LYS A 18 -12.44 1.89 -9.28
CA LYS A 18 -11.53 2.72 -10.07
C LYS A 18 -10.08 2.48 -9.68
N GLY A 19 -9.84 2.21 -8.40
CA GLY A 19 -8.52 1.89 -7.93
C GLY A 19 -8.50 1.32 -6.52
N VAL A 20 -7.27 1.02 -6.11
CA VAL A 20 -6.91 0.40 -4.84
C VAL A 20 -5.71 1.18 -4.30
N HIS A 21 -5.79 1.66 -3.06
CA HIS A 21 -4.56 1.95 -2.32
C HIS A 21 -4.23 0.74 -1.46
N ILE A 22 -2.97 0.38 -1.38
CA ILE A 22 -2.47 -0.32 -0.19
C ILE A 22 -2.38 0.77 0.87
N ALA A 23 -3.36 0.82 1.75
CA ALA A 23 -3.58 1.92 2.66
C ALA A 23 -3.14 1.47 4.05
N GLU A 24 -1.98 1.94 4.45
CA GLU A 24 -1.34 1.53 5.69
C GLU A 24 -1.08 2.71 6.61
N ARG A 25 -1.27 2.45 7.90
CA ARG A 25 -0.90 3.35 8.97
C ARG A 25 -0.25 2.57 10.10
N ASP A 26 1.06 2.75 10.25
CA ASP A 26 1.78 2.30 11.43
C ASP A 26 1.74 3.39 12.51
N THR A 27 1.28 3.00 13.71
CA THR A 27 1.18 3.84 14.90
C THR A 27 2.05 3.35 16.04
N GLN A 28 2.92 2.37 15.80
CA GLN A 28 3.86 1.88 16.80
C GLN A 28 4.80 3.01 17.23
N ARG A 29 4.99 3.15 18.54
CA ARG A 29 5.79 4.22 19.14
C ARG A 29 6.81 3.68 20.10
N THR A 30 7.93 4.35 20.16
CA THR A 30 9.10 3.98 20.94
C THR A 30 9.07 4.53 22.36
N LYS A 31 9.76 3.85 23.28
CA LYS A 31 9.92 4.30 24.69
C LYS A 31 10.78 5.56 24.81
N SER A 32 11.65 5.80 23.85
CA SER A 32 12.59 6.93 23.81
C SER A 32 12.42 7.68 22.49
N PRO A 33 12.58 9.01 22.46
CA PRO A 33 12.48 9.75 21.20
C PRO A 33 13.55 9.32 20.20
N LYS A 34 13.23 9.39 18.91
CA LYS A 34 14.18 9.18 17.80
C LYS A 34 15.45 10.04 17.99
N PRO A 35 16.65 9.44 18.02
CA PRO A 35 17.92 10.17 18.04
C PRO A 35 18.17 10.90 16.70
N MET A 36 18.91 12.01 16.77
CA MET A 36 19.44 12.68 15.57
C MET A 36 20.51 11.80 14.90
N GLY A 37 20.56 11.79 13.57
CA GLY A 37 21.55 11.01 12.83
C GLY A 37 21.32 9.50 12.83
N VAL A 38 20.10 9.06 13.21
CA VAL A 38 19.71 7.64 13.22
C VAL A 38 18.38 7.45 12.48
N PHE A 39 18.33 6.51 11.56
CA PHE A 39 17.09 6.11 10.90
C PHE A 39 16.40 5.01 11.71
N TRP A 40 15.19 5.27 12.21
CA TRP A 40 14.37 4.32 12.97
C TRP A 40 13.19 3.85 12.13
N ASN A 41 12.94 2.55 12.11
CA ASN A 41 11.78 1.97 11.44
C ASN A 41 11.33 0.69 12.17
N THR A 42 10.10 0.26 11.92
CA THR A 42 9.53 -0.97 12.49
C THR A 42 9.92 -2.22 11.70
N TRP A 43 10.50 -2.05 10.52
CA TRP A 43 11.05 -3.11 9.69
C TRP A 43 12.31 -2.64 8.96
N SER A 44 12.87 -3.47 8.07
CA SER A 44 14.17 -3.23 7.41
C SER A 44 14.36 -1.79 6.94
N VAL A 45 15.29 -1.08 7.57
CA VAL A 45 15.62 0.29 7.19
C VAL A 45 16.31 0.33 5.83
N GLU A 46 17.22 -0.60 5.55
CA GLU A 46 17.89 -0.70 4.25
C GLU A 46 16.89 -1.00 3.12
N GLY A 47 15.96 -1.93 3.38
CA GLY A 47 14.87 -2.25 2.46
C GLY A 47 14.05 -1.00 2.16
N PHE A 48 13.57 -0.33 3.20
CA PHE A 48 12.72 0.86 3.08
C PHE A 48 13.42 2.03 2.38
N LEU A 49 14.70 2.26 2.64
CA LEU A 49 15.48 3.28 1.92
C LEU A 49 15.68 2.92 0.45
N SER A 50 15.95 1.64 0.15
CA SER A 50 16.15 1.16 -1.22
C SER A 50 14.89 1.36 -2.07
N GLU A 51 13.73 0.88 -1.62
CA GLU A 51 12.45 1.08 -2.31
C GLU A 51 11.99 2.55 -2.27
N GLY A 52 12.29 3.26 -1.19
CA GLY A 52 11.92 4.67 -1.02
C GLY A 52 12.67 5.59 -1.98
N MET A 53 13.89 5.23 -2.36
CA MET A 53 14.72 5.94 -3.34
C MET A 53 14.46 5.51 -4.78
N GLN A 54 13.79 4.38 -4.99
CA GLN A 54 13.30 4.01 -6.31
C GLN A 54 12.21 5.00 -6.79
N PRO A 55 11.97 5.06 -8.11
CA PRO A 55 10.89 5.87 -8.67
C PRO A 55 9.55 5.59 -8.00
N ALA A 56 8.79 6.63 -7.70
CA ALA A 56 7.41 6.49 -7.29
C ALA A 56 6.63 5.74 -8.40
N GLU A 57 6.04 4.58 -8.12
CA GLU A 57 5.51 3.66 -9.12
C GLU A 57 4.11 3.19 -8.77
N LEU A 58 3.26 3.04 -9.79
CA LEU A 58 1.85 2.71 -9.62
C LEU A 58 1.28 1.98 -10.82
N GLY A 59 0.44 0.99 -10.55
CA GLY A 59 -0.53 0.46 -11.50
C GLY A 59 -1.43 1.58 -11.99
N TRP A 60 -1.60 1.69 -13.32
CA TRP A 60 -2.24 2.82 -13.96
C TRP A 60 -3.63 2.47 -14.48
N GLY A 61 -4.65 2.99 -13.81
CA GLY A 61 -6.04 2.69 -14.09
C GLY A 61 -6.52 3.26 -15.42
N THR A 62 -7.48 2.56 -16.05
CA THR A 62 -8.10 3.00 -17.30
C THR A 62 -9.00 4.23 -17.13
N HIS A 63 -9.40 4.58 -15.89
CA HIS A 63 -10.23 5.75 -15.61
C HIS A 63 -9.42 7.05 -15.53
N GLU A 64 -8.10 6.97 -15.35
CA GLU A 64 -7.24 8.13 -15.17
C GLU A 64 -7.14 8.98 -16.44
N LYS A 65 -7.41 10.28 -16.29
CA LYS A 65 -7.42 11.25 -17.40
C LYS A 65 -6.23 12.21 -17.36
N TRP A 66 -5.44 12.16 -16.30
CA TRP A 66 -4.32 13.05 -16.08
C TRP A 66 -3.18 12.29 -15.40
N LYS A 67 -1.94 12.65 -15.74
CA LYS A 67 -0.71 12.21 -15.05
C LYS A 67 0.27 13.37 -14.99
N PRO A 68 1.19 13.45 -14.01
CA PRO A 68 2.16 14.53 -13.93
C PRO A 68 3.15 14.50 -15.11
N LYS A 69 3.80 15.64 -15.39
CA LYS A 69 4.71 15.79 -16.56
C LYS A 69 5.92 14.83 -16.51
N ASN A 70 6.36 14.47 -15.31
CA ASN A 70 7.45 13.53 -15.09
C ASN A 70 6.99 12.05 -15.06
N ALA A 71 5.73 11.75 -15.37
CA ALA A 71 5.24 10.38 -15.45
C ALA A 71 5.64 9.68 -16.76
N ARG A 72 6.30 8.54 -16.64
CA ARG A 72 6.79 7.68 -17.73
C ARG A 72 5.97 6.40 -17.86
N LYS A 73 6.09 5.72 -19.00
CA LYS A 73 5.39 4.47 -19.32
C LYS A 73 6.41 3.43 -19.77
N HIS A 74 6.14 2.16 -19.49
CA HIS A 74 6.97 1.07 -19.99
C HIS A 74 6.64 0.72 -21.44
N LYS A 75 7.67 0.46 -22.26
CA LYS A 75 7.52 0.03 -23.66
C LYS A 75 7.21 -1.46 -23.80
N LYS A 76 7.63 -2.28 -22.82
CA LYS A 76 7.52 -3.75 -22.77
C LYS A 76 6.85 -4.19 -21.44
N GLY A 77 6.60 -5.49 -21.29
CA GLY A 77 5.94 -6.08 -20.12
C GLY A 77 4.42 -6.00 -20.16
N SER A 78 3.76 -6.18 -19.02
CA SER A 78 2.30 -6.12 -18.86
C SER A 78 1.69 -4.77 -19.28
N LYS A 79 2.51 -3.71 -19.24
CA LYS A 79 2.12 -2.30 -19.43
C LYS A 79 1.03 -1.88 -18.44
N ALA A 80 1.06 -2.47 -17.24
CA ALA A 80 0.11 -2.19 -16.17
C ALA A 80 0.44 -0.89 -15.40
N ALA A 81 1.70 -0.48 -15.37
CA ALA A 81 2.16 0.62 -14.53
C ALA A 81 2.67 1.86 -15.28
N ILE A 82 2.77 2.96 -14.52
CA ILE A 82 3.62 4.11 -14.80
C ILE A 82 4.57 4.31 -13.61
N TYR A 83 5.65 5.06 -13.83
CA TYR A 83 6.51 5.56 -12.76
C TYR A 83 6.74 7.06 -12.91
N LEU A 84 7.12 7.73 -11.84
CA LEU A 84 7.45 9.15 -11.80
C LEU A 84 8.96 9.31 -11.67
N ASP A 85 9.56 10.26 -12.39
CA ASP A 85 10.99 10.59 -12.24
C ASP A 85 11.23 11.37 -10.90
N GLN A 86 10.92 10.75 -9.77
CA GLN A 86 11.12 11.25 -8.39
C GLN A 86 11.03 10.08 -7.39
N PRO A 87 11.72 10.15 -6.23
CA PRO A 87 11.73 9.06 -5.25
C PRO A 87 10.36 8.86 -4.58
N GLY A 88 9.97 7.60 -4.40
CA GLY A 88 8.68 7.22 -3.83
C GLY A 88 8.48 7.69 -2.39
N ALA A 89 9.50 7.58 -1.54
CA ALA A 89 9.44 8.00 -0.14
C ALA A 89 9.45 9.52 0.06
N ASN A 90 9.64 10.32 -0.99
CA ASN A 90 9.43 11.78 -0.97
C ASN A 90 8.23 12.20 -1.85
N THR A 91 7.40 11.25 -2.26
CA THR A 91 6.19 11.48 -3.05
C THR A 91 4.98 11.22 -2.17
N ARG A 92 4.18 12.25 -1.91
CA ARG A 92 3.00 12.12 -1.03
C ARG A 92 1.71 11.97 -1.82
N VAL A 93 0.83 11.12 -1.32
CA VAL A 93 -0.54 10.91 -1.79
C VAL A 93 -1.54 11.09 -0.66
N ARG A 94 -2.74 11.56 -0.99
CA ARG A 94 -3.89 11.62 -0.07
C ARG A 94 -4.54 10.24 -0.01
N THR A 95 -4.70 9.70 1.18
CA THR A 95 -5.32 8.39 1.42
C THR A 95 -6.14 8.40 2.71
N TRP A 96 -6.68 7.24 3.08
CA TRP A 96 -7.52 7.07 4.25
C TRP A 96 -7.34 5.68 4.86
N CYS A 97 -7.24 5.61 6.18
CA CYS A 97 -7.33 4.37 6.97
C CYS A 97 -8.36 4.53 8.10
N PRO A 98 -8.96 3.44 8.61
CA PRO A 98 -10.03 3.52 9.61
C PRO A 98 -9.65 4.25 10.90
N THR A 99 -8.44 4.04 11.42
CA THR A 99 -8.02 4.60 12.70
C THR A 99 -7.77 6.12 12.64
N PRO A 100 -6.94 6.66 11.73
CA PRO A 100 -6.70 8.10 11.66
C PRO A 100 -7.72 8.86 10.79
N GLY A 101 -8.47 8.16 9.94
CA GLY A 101 -9.21 8.78 8.85
C GLY A 101 -8.28 9.25 7.72
N ALA A 102 -8.49 10.48 7.25
CA ALA A 102 -7.71 11.07 6.16
C ALA A 102 -6.25 11.29 6.56
N GLN A 103 -5.31 10.87 5.71
CA GLN A 103 -3.88 11.04 5.96
C GLN A 103 -3.08 11.22 4.67
N TYR A 104 -1.82 11.62 4.81
CA TYR A 104 -0.83 11.42 3.76
C TYR A 104 -0.22 10.04 3.88
N GLY A 105 0.03 9.42 2.73
CA GLY A 105 0.93 8.29 2.60
C GLY A 105 2.04 8.61 1.59
N PHE A 106 3.16 7.91 1.69
CA PHE A 106 4.21 7.93 0.68
C PHE A 106 3.87 6.95 -0.45
N LEU A 107 4.13 7.36 -1.69
CA LEU A 107 3.94 6.55 -2.91
C LEU A 107 5.23 5.78 -3.18
N VAL A 108 5.58 4.90 -2.25
CA VAL A 108 6.72 3.99 -2.36
C VAL A 108 6.37 2.91 -3.38
N THR A 109 7.32 2.53 -4.24
CA THR A 109 7.09 1.43 -5.19
C THR A 109 6.96 0.12 -4.44
N HIS A 110 6.07 -0.75 -4.92
CA HIS A 110 5.92 -2.08 -4.36
C HIS A 110 5.32 -3.01 -5.44
N ASN A 111 5.62 -4.31 -5.37
CA ASN A 111 5.30 -5.26 -6.44
C ASN A 111 3.79 -5.36 -6.72
N GLU A 112 2.97 -5.42 -5.67
CA GLU A 112 1.52 -5.53 -5.76
C GLU A 112 0.85 -4.30 -6.39
N SER A 113 1.50 -3.14 -6.36
CA SER A 113 1.06 -1.96 -7.12
C SER A 113 0.94 -2.29 -8.63
N ILE A 114 1.80 -3.18 -9.13
CA ILE A 114 1.83 -3.62 -10.52
C ILE A 114 1.05 -4.94 -10.68
N SER A 115 1.28 -5.93 -9.81
CA SER A 115 0.68 -7.27 -9.94
C SER A 115 -0.85 -7.20 -9.83
N ILE A 116 -1.41 -6.49 -8.84
CA ILE A 116 -2.86 -6.30 -8.65
C ILE A 116 -3.46 -5.61 -9.87
N ALA A 117 -2.83 -4.53 -10.35
CA ALA A 117 -3.32 -3.81 -11.52
C ALA A 117 -3.30 -4.69 -12.78
N ASP A 118 -2.26 -5.49 -12.99
CA ASP A 118 -2.24 -6.43 -14.11
C ASP A 118 -3.26 -7.57 -13.92
N TYR A 119 -3.34 -8.15 -12.73
CA TYR A 119 -4.22 -9.27 -12.39
C TYR A 119 -5.67 -8.93 -12.69
N PHE A 120 -6.13 -7.75 -12.26
CA PHE A 120 -7.48 -7.25 -12.48
C PHE A 120 -7.69 -6.53 -13.82
N THR A 121 -6.78 -6.67 -14.80
CA THR A 121 -6.95 -6.09 -16.14
C THR A 121 -7.94 -6.91 -16.99
N VAL A 122 -8.98 -6.26 -17.53
CA VAL A 122 -9.84 -6.85 -18.58
C VAL A 122 -9.39 -6.37 -19.96
N ARG A 123 -9.18 -7.28 -20.89
CA ARG A 123 -8.79 -6.99 -22.28
C ARG A 123 -9.93 -7.31 -23.25
N ASP A 124 -9.99 -6.58 -24.37
CA ASP A 124 -10.86 -6.95 -25.49
C ASP A 124 -10.24 -8.07 -26.34
N GLY A 125 -10.96 -8.55 -27.35
CA GLY A 125 -10.48 -9.59 -28.26
C GLY A 125 -9.25 -9.18 -29.10
N LYS A 126 -8.84 -7.90 -29.08
CA LYS A 126 -7.61 -7.39 -29.71
C LYS A 126 -6.47 -7.20 -28.71
N GLY A 127 -6.65 -7.62 -27.45
CA GLY A 127 -5.67 -7.50 -26.38
C GLY A 127 -5.56 -6.12 -25.74
N LYS A 128 -6.41 -5.16 -26.12
CA LYS A 128 -6.42 -3.80 -25.54
C LYS A 128 -7.10 -3.82 -24.18
N ALA A 129 -6.47 -3.22 -23.17
CA ALA A 129 -7.07 -3.07 -21.84
C ALA A 129 -8.33 -2.18 -21.93
N THR A 130 -9.49 -2.72 -21.55
CA THR A 130 -10.78 -2.01 -21.46
C THR A 130 -11.16 -1.67 -20.03
N TYR A 131 -10.49 -2.28 -19.06
CA TYR A 131 -10.59 -1.97 -17.65
C TYR A 131 -9.28 -2.35 -16.96
N ARG A 132 -8.86 -1.50 -16.03
CA ARG A 132 -7.77 -1.73 -15.08
C ARG A 132 -7.95 -0.76 -13.91
N PRO A 133 -7.77 -1.18 -12.66
CA PRO A 133 -7.73 -0.27 -11.52
C PRO A 133 -6.38 0.47 -11.44
N THR A 134 -6.38 1.71 -10.96
CA THR A 134 -5.15 2.31 -10.41
C THR A 134 -4.78 1.54 -9.15
N CYS A 135 -3.52 1.19 -8.94
CA CYS A 135 -3.07 0.50 -7.73
C CYS A 135 -1.73 1.08 -7.27
N HIS A 136 -1.63 1.52 -6.02
CA HIS A 136 -0.34 1.92 -5.44
C HIS A 136 -0.35 1.91 -3.92
N TYR A 137 0.85 1.90 -3.36
CA TYR A 137 1.04 2.10 -1.94
C TYR A 137 0.70 3.54 -1.53
N ALA A 138 0.09 3.69 -0.37
CA ALA A 138 -0.12 4.96 0.30
C ALA A 138 0.30 4.78 1.76
N TYR A 139 1.62 4.70 1.97
CA TYR A 139 2.21 4.25 3.22
C TYR A 139 2.44 5.39 4.20
N HIS A 140 1.79 5.36 5.37
CA HIS A 140 2.18 6.18 6.51
C HIS A 140 2.95 5.30 7.51
N PRO A 141 4.29 5.32 7.50
CA PRO A 141 5.07 4.52 8.45
C PRO A 141 4.95 5.09 9.87
N ALA A 142 5.57 4.42 10.84
CA ALA A 142 5.64 4.91 12.21
C ALA A 142 6.17 6.36 12.26
N ASN A 143 5.73 7.13 13.26
CA ASN A 143 6.11 8.55 13.35
C ASN A 143 7.63 8.76 13.32
N ASP A 144 8.40 7.89 13.96
CA ASP A 144 9.87 7.97 13.96
C ASP A 144 10.45 7.73 12.56
N ALA A 145 9.86 6.84 11.75
CA ALA A 145 10.25 6.63 10.35
C ALA A 145 9.87 7.83 9.47
N VAL A 146 8.74 8.51 9.73
CA VAL A 146 8.41 9.79 9.07
C VAL A 146 9.48 10.84 9.36
N LEU A 147 9.91 10.97 10.63
CA LEU A 147 11.00 11.87 11.02
C LEU A 147 12.34 11.46 10.39
N SER A 148 12.62 10.16 10.28
CA SER A 148 13.81 9.63 9.62
C SER A 148 13.85 9.94 8.12
N LEU A 149 12.72 9.81 7.42
CA LEU A 149 12.63 10.23 6.01
C LEU A 149 12.79 11.74 5.86
N HIS A 150 12.20 12.53 6.74
CA HIS A 150 12.35 13.98 6.71
C HIS A 150 13.82 14.41 6.90
N GLU A 151 14.52 13.80 7.86
CA GLU A 151 15.96 14.01 8.09
C GLU A 151 16.79 13.57 6.88
N PHE A 152 16.52 12.38 6.33
CA PHE A 152 17.25 11.80 5.20
C PHE A 152 17.13 12.67 3.93
N PHE A 153 15.90 13.03 3.53
CA PHE A 153 15.68 13.88 2.36
C PHE A 153 16.09 15.34 2.60
N GLY A 154 15.98 15.84 3.83
CA GLY A 154 16.51 17.15 4.22
C GLY A 154 18.03 17.23 4.15
N ALA A 155 18.72 16.10 4.27
CA ALA A 155 20.17 15.95 4.05
C ALA A 155 20.53 15.55 2.61
N GLU A 156 19.65 15.83 1.64
CA GLU A 156 19.84 15.56 0.21
C GLU A 156 20.09 14.07 -0.12
N GLY A 157 19.46 13.16 0.65
CA GLY A 157 19.58 11.72 0.45
C GLY A 157 20.86 11.13 1.03
N ARG A 158 21.58 11.88 1.87
CA ARG A 158 22.69 11.33 2.67
C ARG A 158 22.12 10.48 3.79
N GLN A 159 22.44 9.18 3.74
CA GLN A 159 22.03 8.23 4.76
C GLN A 159 22.56 8.60 6.15
N GLN A 160 21.72 8.43 7.16
CA GLN A 160 22.08 8.52 8.56
C GLN A 160 23.21 7.56 8.93
N GLU A 161 24.00 7.90 9.96
CA GLU A 161 25.18 7.12 10.39
C GLU A 161 24.78 5.75 10.96
N LYS A 162 23.60 5.66 11.57
CA LYS A 162 23.07 4.42 12.13
C LYS A 162 21.67 4.15 11.59
N LEU A 163 21.42 2.89 11.25
CA LEU A 163 20.11 2.36 10.92
C LEU A 163 19.66 1.44 12.06
N HIS A 164 18.41 1.53 12.47
CA HIS A 164 17.90 0.79 13.62
C HIS A 164 16.47 0.30 13.36
N VAL A 165 16.28 -1.01 13.41
CA VAL A 165 14.96 -1.64 13.36
C VAL A 165 14.47 -1.80 14.79
N LEU A 166 13.27 -1.28 15.06
CA LEU A 166 12.67 -1.24 16.40
C LEU A 166 12.20 -2.62 16.84
N ASP A 167 12.80 -3.12 17.91
CA ASP A 167 12.39 -4.37 18.55
C ASP A 167 11.05 -4.20 19.29
N GLU A 168 10.31 -5.30 19.46
CA GLU A 168 9.05 -5.27 20.21
C GLU A 168 9.22 -4.70 21.63
N ASN A 169 10.38 -4.90 22.27
CA ASN A 169 10.65 -4.41 23.62
C ASN A 169 11.02 -2.93 23.68
N GLU A 170 11.35 -2.30 22.55
CA GLU A 170 11.62 -0.87 22.46
C GLU A 170 10.35 -0.04 22.27
N LEU A 171 9.26 -0.70 21.88
CA LEU A 171 7.97 -0.09 21.62
C LEU A 171 7.09 -0.02 22.87
N VAL A 172 6.30 1.05 23.01
CA VAL A 172 5.36 1.25 24.14
C VAL A 172 3.98 0.68 23.78
N ASP A 173 3.45 1.10 22.64
CA ASP A 173 2.10 0.82 22.17
C ASP A 173 2.02 0.99 20.64
N GLY A 174 0.79 0.89 20.13
CA GLY A 174 0.45 1.13 18.73
C GLY A 174 0.02 -0.14 17.99
N ILE A 175 -0.45 0.10 16.77
CA ILE A 175 -0.89 -0.91 15.82
C ILE A 175 -0.19 -0.72 14.48
N ASP A 176 -0.11 -1.79 13.72
CA ASP A 176 0.10 -1.72 12.28
C ASP A 176 -1.26 -1.94 11.57
N GLU A 177 -1.86 -0.85 11.09
CA GLU A 177 -3.14 -0.87 10.36
C GLU A 177 -2.87 -0.99 8.86
N LEU A 178 -2.76 -2.22 8.37
CA LEU A 178 -2.47 -2.55 6.97
C LEU A 178 -3.70 -3.16 6.30
N GLY A 179 -4.15 -2.51 5.22
CA GLY A 179 -5.24 -3.01 4.40
C GLY A 179 -5.29 -2.43 3.00
N VAL A 180 -6.35 -2.77 2.28
CA VAL A 180 -6.62 -2.27 0.93
C VAL A 180 -7.83 -1.34 0.95
N LEU A 181 -7.66 -0.13 0.41
CA LEU A 181 -8.73 0.84 0.20
C LEU A 181 -9.20 0.77 -1.25
N LEU A 182 -10.29 0.05 -1.50
CA LEU A 182 -10.96 0.04 -2.80
C LEU A 182 -11.82 1.29 -2.93
N TYR A 183 -11.74 1.98 -4.07
CA TYR A 183 -12.47 3.24 -4.26
C TYR A 183 -13.10 3.41 -5.65
N GLY A 184 -14.04 4.35 -5.74
CA GLY A 184 -14.73 4.75 -6.98
C GLY A 184 -15.98 3.94 -7.31
N HIS A 185 -16.25 2.87 -6.56
CA HIS A 185 -17.49 2.10 -6.66
C HIS A 185 -18.69 2.87 -6.08
N LYS A 186 -19.92 2.37 -6.27
CA LYS A 186 -21.16 3.06 -5.85
C LYS A 186 -21.24 3.40 -4.35
N LYS A 187 -20.51 2.70 -3.48
CA LYS A 187 -20.41 2.97 -2.04
C LYS A 187 -19.18 3.82 -1.67
N ASN A 188 -18.73 4.66 -2.60
CA ASN A 188 -17.53 5.48 -2.53
C ASN A 188 -16.21 4.71 -2.31
N ALA A 189 -15.82 4.45 -1.06
CA ALA A 189 -14.61 3.73 -0.72
C ALA A 189 -14.82 2.72 0.43
N TYR A 190 -14.06 1.63 0.38
CA TYR A 190 -14.10 0.53 1.34
C TYR A 190 -12.69 0.07 1.67
N TRP A 191 -12.30 0.21 2.93
CA TRP A 191 -11.05 -0.32 3.46
C TRP A 191 -11.29 -1.72 4.05
N TYR A 192 -10.41 -2.67 3.79
CA TYR A 192 -10.42 -3.98 4.43
C TYR A 192 -8.99 -4.42 4.76
N GLY A 193 -8.76 -4.84 6.01
CA GLY A 193 -7.41 -5.16 6.46
C GLY A 193 -7.32 -5.50 7.94
N SER A 194 -6.07 -5.64 8.37
CA SER A 194 -5.60 -5.96 9.72
C SER A 194 -5.43 -4.69 10.56
N GLN A 195 -5.76 -4.77 11.85
CA GLN A 195 -5.49 -3.72 12.85
C GLN A 195 -4.68 -4.33 14.02
N LEU A 196 -3.69 -5.16 13.70
CA LEU A 196 -2.90 -5.90 14.67
C LEU A 196 -2.14 -4.95 15.60
N SER A 197 -2.34 -5.14 16.90
CA SER A 197 -1.67 -4.35 17.93
C SER A 197 -0.37 -5.00 18.41
N LEU A 198 0.57 -4.17 18.84
CA LEU A 198 1.79 -4.61 19.50
C LEU A 198 1.53 -5.49 20.72
N GLU A 199 0.48 -5.19 21.50
CA GLU A 199 0.09 -5.97 22.68
C GLU A 199 -0.36 -7.39 22.29
N GLU A 200 -1.17 -7.50 21.24
CA GLU A 200 -1.63 -8.78 20.73
C GLU A 200 -0.49 -9.57 20.10
N THR A 201 0.38 -8.93 19.32
CA THR A 201 1.57 -9.54 18.75
C THR A 201 2.43 -10.24 19.80
N ARG A 202 2.75 -9.54 20.90
CA ARG A 202 3.56 -10.09 22.01
C ARG A 202 2.95 -11.35 22.64
N LYS A 203 1.62 -11.49 22.60
CA LYS A 203 0.91 -12.68 23.11
C LYS A 203 0.94 -13.83 22.11
N LEU A 204 1.00 -13.53 20.82
CA LEU A 204 0.86 -14.50 19.73
C LEU A 204 2.19 -15.10 19.28
N ALA A 205 3.24 -14.28 19.13
CA ALA A 205 4.53 -14.72 18.61
C ALA A 205 5.68 -13.86 19.16
N PRO A 206 6.79 -14.46 19.61
CA PRO A 206 7.92 -13.71 20.17
C PRO A 206 8.78 -13.07 19.08
N TYR A 207 9.66 -12.14 19.51
CA TYR A 207 10.79 -11.59 18.74
C TYR A 207 10.40 -10.73 17.54
N GLN A 208 9.20 -10.18 17.54
CA GLN A 208 8.73 -9.35 16.43
C GLN A 208 7.65 -8.38 16.89
N ASN A 209 7.64 -7.21 16.27
CA ASN A 209 6.60 -6.20 16.45
C ASN A 209 5.38 -6.49 15.51
N ALA A 210 4.37 -5.62 15.52
CA ALA A 210 3.14 -5.85 14.75
C ALA A 210 3.40 -5.93 13.23
N THR A 211 4.27 -5.07 12.71
CA THR A 211 4.70 -5.09 11.30
C THR A 211 5.35 -6.43 10.96
N GLY A 212 6.27 -6.90 11.80
CA GLY A 212 6.94 -8.19 11.64
C GLY A 212 5.96 -9.36 11.60
N LEU A 213 5.00 -9.43 12.53
CA LEU A 213 4.05 -10.56 12.61
C LEU A 213 3.10 -10.63 11.40
N GLN A 214 2.68 -9.49 10.85
CA GLN A 214 1.89 -9.49 9.62
C GLN A 214 2.66 -10.11 8.46
N VAL A 215 3.96 -9.81 8.33
CA VAL A 215 4.82 -10.35 7.28
C VAL A 215 5.15 -11.83 7.51
N THR A 216 5.60 -12.21 8.70
CA THR A 216 6.01 -13.60 8.98
C THR A 216 4.83 -14.57 8.89
N SER A 217 3.63 -14.15 9.30
CA SER A 217 2.42 -14.96 9.14
C SER A 217 1.99 -15.09 7.67
N ALA A 218 2.22 -14.09 6.82
CA ALA A 218 2.01 -14.18 5.38
C ALA A 218 2.97 -15.20 4.75
N VAL A 219 4.24 -15.17 5.15
CA VAL A 219 5.25 -16.16 4.72
C VAL A 219 4.85 -17.56 5.16
N LEU A 220 4.39 -17.76 6.39
CA LEU A 220 3.88 -19.04 6.87
C LEU A 220 2.73 -19.54 6.00
N ALA A 221 1.73 -18.70 5.71
CA ALA A 221 0.62 -19.05 4.85
C ALA A 221 1.08 -19.43 3.43
N GLY A 222 2.04 -18.69 2.87
CA GLY A 222 2.65 -19.00 1.58
C GLY A 222 3.39 -20.34 1.56
N MET A 223 4.13 -20.65 2.62
CA MET A 223 4.81 -21.94 2.77
C MET A 223 3.81 -23.11 2.86
N VAL A 224 2.73 -22.96 3.62
CA VAL A 224 1.66 -23.96 3.69
C VAL A 224 1.03 -24.17 2.31
N TRP A 225 0.68 -23.09 1.62
CA TRP A 225 0.10 -23.17 0.29
C TRP A 225 1.06 -23.83 -0.71
N ALA A 226 2.36 -23.51 -0.67
CA ALA A 226 3.36 -24.11 -1.54
C ALA A 226 3.53 -25.62 -1.30
N LEU A 227 3.46 -26.07 -0.05
CA LEU A 227 3.47 -27.50 0.28
C LEU A 227 2.21 -28.23 -0.19
N GLU A 228 1.05 -27.56 -0.13
CA GLU A 228 -0.22 -28.08 -0.64
C GLU A 228 -0.30 -28.05 -2.18
N ASN A 229 0.45 -27.16 -2.83
CA ASN A 229 0.44 -26.94 -4.29
C ASN A 229 1.85 -26.99 -4.91
N PRO A 230 2.63 -28.08 -4.71
CA PRO A 230 4.08 -28.10 -4.98
C PRO A 230 4.46 -28.09 -6.48
N LYS A 231 3.47 -28.14 -7.38
CA LYS A 231 3.66 -28.19 -8.83
C LYS A 231 3.08 -26.97 -9.56
N ALA A 232 2.76 -25.90 -8.83
CA ALA A 232 2.15 -24.69 -9.39
C ALA A 232 3.13 -23.83 -10.22
N GLY A 233 4.44 -24.09 -10.15
CA GLY A 233 5.45 -23.29 -10.85
C GLY A 233 5.78 -22.00 -10.09
N ILE A 234 6.17 -20.96 -10.82
CA ILE A 234 6.36 -19.62 -10.27
C ILE A 234 4.99 -18.95 -10.23
N VAL A 235 4.57 -18.51 -9.05
CA VAL A 235 3.28 -17.84 -8.83
C VAL A 235 3.48 -16.55 -8.03
N GLU A 236 2.60 -15.58 -8.24
CA GLU A 236 2.44 -14.41 -7.37
C GLU A 236 1.29 -14.63 -6.37
N THR A 237 1.20 -13.77 -5.35
CA THR A 237 0.15 -13.88 -4.31
C THR A 237 -1.26 -13.77 -4.88
N ASP A 238 -1.43 -13.08 -6.01
CA ASP A 238 -2.71 -12.94 -6.71
C ASP A 238 -3.24 -14.27 -7.29
N GLU A 239 -2.37 -15.26 -7.50
CA GLU A 239 -2.69 -16.55 -8.09
C GLU A 239 -2.94 -17.66 -7.04
N MET A 240 -2.62 -17.37 -5.78
CA MET A 240 -2.79 -18.30 -4.67
C MET A 240 -4.25 -18.33 -4.19
N ASP A 241 -4.67 -19.44 -3.58
CA ASP A 241 -5.99 -19.52 -2.93
C ASP A 241 -6.00 -18.62 -1.70
N TYR A 242 -6.55 -17.42 -1.87
CA TYR A 242 -6.61 -16.41 -0.81
C TYR A 242 -7.40 -16.90 0.41
N ARG A 243 -8.40 -17.80 0.24
CA ARG A 243 -9.18 -18.32 1.37
C ARG A 243 -8.31 -19.22 2.23
N ARG A 244 -7.55 -20.12 1.59
CA ARG A 244 -6.63 -21.01 2.29
C ARG A 244 -5.49 -20.23 2.95
N CYS A 245 -4.91 -19.26 2.25
CA CYS A 245 -3.85 -18.44 2.82
C CYS A 245 -4.35 -17.62 4.01
N LEU A 246 -5.53 -16.98 3.90
CA LEU A 246 -6.12 -16.24 5.01
C LEU A 246 -6.59 -17.13 6.16
N GLU A 247 -7.00 -18.38 5.90
CA GLU A 247 -7.30 -19.35 6.97
C GLU A 247 -6.08 -19.59 7.86
N VAL A 248 -4.91 -19.77 7.25
CA VAL A 248 -3.63 -19.95 7.97
C VAL A 248 -3.18 -18.67 8.64
N GLN A 249 -3.31 -17.52 7.96
CA GLN A 249 -2.77 -16.25 8.44
C GLN A 249 -3.63 -15.57 9.51
N ARG A 250 -4.97 -15.71 9.44
CA ARG A 250 -5.94 -14.98 10.29
C ARG A 250 -5.64 -14.99 11.78
N PRO A 251 -5.20 -16.11 12.39
CA PRO A 251 -4.87 -16.15 13.82
C PRO A 251 -3.78 -15.14 14.25
N TYR A 252 -3.01 -14.60 13.30
CA TYR A 252 -1.89 -13.69 13.54
C TYR A 252 -2.15 -12.24 13.13
N LEU A 253 -3.37 -11.91 12.67
CA LEU A 253 -3.69 -10.58 12.11
C LEU A 253 -4.51 -9.70 13.06
N GLY A 254 -4.78 -10.16 14.27
CA GLY A 254 -5.68 -9.45 15.20
C GLY A 254 -7.03 -9.15 14.55
N PRO A 255 -7.63 -7.96 14.79
CA PRO A 255 -8.88 -7.58 14.14
C PRO A 255 -8.72 -7.42 12.62
N VAL A 256 -9.39 -8.28 11.85
CA VAL A 256 -9.53 -8.13 10.39
C VAL A 256 -10.94 -7.66 10.07
N LYS A 257 -11.08 -6.40 9.64
CA LYS A 257 -12.38 -5.71 9.52
C LYS A 257 -12.51 -4.92 8.22
N GLY A 258 -13.75 -4.60 7.88
CA GLY A 258 -14.13 -3.81 6.71
C GLY A 258 -14.85 -2.52 7.10
N TYR A 259 -14.48 -1.40 6.47
CA TYR A 259 -15.02 -0.08 6.78
C TYR A 259 -15.36 0.68 5.49
N TYR A 260 -16.61 1.11 5.37
CA TYR A 260 -16.99 2.08 4.35
C TYR A 260 -16.71 3.50 4.84
N THR A 261 -16.41 4.41 3.90
CA THR A 261 -16.25 5.84 4.19
C THR A 261 -16.76 6.69 3.03
N ASP A 262 -17.30 7.87 3.36
CA ASP A 262 -17.67 8.91 2.39
C ASP A 262 -16.50 9.85 2.07
N TRP A 263 -15.35 9.66 2.72
CA TRP A 263 -14.16 10.45 2.45
C TRP A 263 -13.71 10.33 0.99
N THR A 264 -13.26 11.43 0.40
CA THR A 264 -12.59 11.44 -0.90
C THR A 264 -11.36 12.33 -0.84
N PRO A 265 -10.42 12.22 -1.81
CA PRO A 265 -9.28 13.13 -1.90
C PRO A 265 -9.66 14.61 -2.06
N LEU A 266 -10.92 14.92 -2.37
CA LEU A 266 -11.46 16.28 -2.47
C LEU A 266 -12.15 16.79 -1.20
N ASP A 267 -12.21 15.99 -0.14
CA ASP A 267 -12.80 16.45 1.12
C ASP A 267 -12.10 17.73 1.60
N ARG A 268 -12.89 18.77 1.88
CA ARG A 268 -12.44 20.13 2.24
C ARG A 268 -11.53 20.81 1.20
N ARG A 269 -11.69 20.50 -0.10
CA ARG A 269 -10.93 21.13 -1.21
C ARG A 269 -11.86 21.69 -2.30
N PRO A 270 -11.51 22.83 -2.92
CA PRO A 270 -10.29 23.62 -2.69
C PRO A 270 -10.34 24.39 -1.37
N GLY A 271 -9.17 24.73 -0.84
CA GLY A 271 -9.03 25.54 0.37
C GLY A 271 -8.82 27.02 0.06
N LEU A 272 -7.84 27.63 0.76
CA LEU A 272 -7.50 29.05 0.64
C LEU A 272 -6.77 29.42 -0.66
N PHE A 273 -6.20 28.44 -1.35
CA PHE A 273 -5.44 28.63 -2.58
C PHE A 273 -6.08 27.88 -3.74
N PRO A 274 -5.96 28.38 -4.98
CA PRO A 274 -6.39 27.63 -6.16
C PRO A 274 -5.64 26.29 -6.28
N GLU A 275 -6.36 25.23 -6.64
CA GLU A 275 -5.80 23.88 -6.81
C GLU A 275 -6.16 23.31 -8.18
N ASP A 276 -5.24 22.58 -8.82
CA ASP A 276 -5.48 21.83 -10.06
C ASP A 276 -6.18 20.50 -9.76
N ILE A 277 -7.50 20.54 -9.55
CA ILE A 277 -8.35 19.39 -9.18
C ILE A 277 -9.40 19.05 -10.24
N ASP A 278 -9.80 17.79 -10.34
CA ASP A 278 -10.96 17.35 -11.14
C ASP A 278 -12.15 17.07 -10.21
N THR A 279 -13.08 18.03 -10.13
CA THR A 279 -14.29 17.95 -9.29
C THR A 279 -15.34 16.98 -9.82
N ARG A 280 -15.22 16.51 -11.08
CA ARG A 280 -16.16 15.55 -11.67
C ARG A 280 -15.86 14.11 -11.29
N ASP A 281 -14.63 13.85 -10.84
CA ASP A 281 -14.20 12.53 -10.40
C ASP A 281 -13.19 12.66 -9.25
N PRO A 282 -13.66 12.57 -7.99
CA PRO A 282 -12.81 12.76 -6.81
C PRO A 282 -11.60 11.83 -6.75
N TRP A 283 -11.71 10.64 -7.35
CA TRP A 283 -10.71 9.57 -7.30
C TRP A 283 -9.73 9.56 -8.49
N GLN A 284 -9.60 10.67 -9.21
CA GLN A 284 -8.51 10.85 -10.16
C GLN A 284 -7.17 10.98 -9.42
N PHE A 285 -6.11 10.40 -9.97
CA PHE A 285 -4.74 10.55 -9.44
C PHE A 285 -4.33 12.02 -9.33
N ARG A 286 -4.90 12.89 -10.18
CA ARG A 286 -4.79 14.35 -10.09
C ARG A 286 -5.15 14.91 -8.71
N ASN A 287 -6.19 14.37 -8.09
CA ASN A 287 -6.66 14.81 -6.78
C ASN A 287 -5.90 14.10 -5.64
N ILE A 288 -5.46 12.87 -5.88
CA ILE A 288 -4.74 12.01 -4.92
C ILE A 288 -3.32 12.52 -4.69
N LEU A 289 -2.55 12.75 -5.76
CA LEU A 289 -1.17 13.23 -5.69
C LEU A 289 -1.08 14.63 -5.03
N VAL A 290 -0.17 14.78 -4.06
CA VAL A 290 0.11 16.07 -3.41
C VAL A 290 1.00 16.91 -4.31
N ARG A 291 0.54 18.12 -4.64
CA ARG A 291 1.15 19.06 -5.58
C ARG A 291 0.87 20.49 -5.15
#